data_AF-A0A8S0SYC6-F1
#
_entry.id   AF-A0A8S0SYC6-F1
#
_cell.length_a   1.000
_cell.length_b   1.000
_cell.length_c   1.000
_cell.angle_alpha   90.00
_cell.angle_beta   90.00
_cell.angle_gamma   90.00
#
_symmetry.space_group_name_H-M   'P 1'
#
loop_
_entity.id
_entity.type
_entity.pdbx_description
1 polymer ?
#
loop_
_entity_poly.entity_id
_entity_poly.type
_entity_poly.pdbx_seq_one_letter_code
_entity_poly.pdbx_strand_id
1 'polypeptide(L)'
;MTISRVHNIVAVIAPNIPAMYKAHFGVPMSGAVINAINIRHSRSSVMMVDQEFFTLAEEALKIIKEKKKKSKGNFTSPIFIVITDENCDPKTLQYALGKGAIEYEKFLEAGDPDFTWKRSKDEWHSIALGYTSGTTSSPKGVVLHH
;
A
#
# COMPACT_ATOMS: atom_id res chain seq x y z
N MET A 1 1.75 -7.70 -13.61
CA MET A 1 0.84 -6.52 -13.62
C MET A 1 1.59 -5.33 -13.04
N THR A 2 2.16 -4.48 -13.89
CA THR A 2 3.01 -3.36 -13.47
C THR A 2 2.18 -2.26 -12.80
N ILE A 3 2.58 -1.81 -11.60
CA ILE A 3 2.04 -0.60 -10.95
C ILE A 3 2.53 0.63 -11.74
N SER A 4 2.08 0.78 -13.00
CA SER A 4 2.71 1.66 -14.00
C SER A 4 2.04 3.03 -14.15
N ARG A 5 1.01 3.35 -13.36
CA ARG A 5 0.42 4.69 -13.41
C ARG A 5 1.17 5.62 -12.45
N VAL A 6 1.85 6.59 -13.05
CA VAL A 6 2.51 7.71 -12.35
C VAL A 6 1.50 8.33 -11.38
N HIS A 7 1.89 8.52 -10.12
CA HIS A 7 1.08 9.09 -9.01
C HIS A 7 0.11 8.17 -8.26
N ASN A 8 0.13 6.85 -8.50
CA ASN A 8 -0.60 5.93 -7.61
C ASN A 8 0.08 5.86 -6.23
N ILE A 9 -0.72 5.87 -5.16
CA ILE A 9 -0.24 5.66 -3.79
C ILE A 9 -0.31 4.18 -3.46
N VAL A 10 0.81 3.61 -3.01
CA VAL A 10 0.89 2.24 -2.48
C VAL A 10 1.01 2.34 -0.96
N ALA A 11 -0.04 1.94 -0.25
CA ALA A 11 0.01 1.83 1.20
C ALA A 11 0.66 0.50 1.58
N VAL A 12 1.56 0.51 2.56
CA VAL A 12 2.22 -0.72 3.04
C VAL A 12 2.02 -0.85 4.55
N ILE A 13 1.36 -1.92 4.99
CA ILE A 13 1.34 -2.35 6.40
C ILE A 13 2.11 -3.66 6.49
N ALA A 14 3.32 -3.61 7.00
CA ALA A 14 4.10 -4.80 7.24
C ALA A 14 5.06 -4.55 8.41
N PRO A 15 5.49 -5.60 9.11
CA PRO A 15 6.63 -5.53 10.02
C PRO A 15 7.93 -5.23 9.26
N ASN A 16 9.06 -5.19 9.96
CA ASN A 16 10.37 -5.00 9.34
C ASN A 16 10.85 -6.29 8.65
N ILE A 17 10.21 -6.63 7.54
CA ILE A 17 10.45 -7.83 6.73
C ILE A 17 10.97 -7.47 5.34
N PRO A 18 11.59 -8.43 4.61
CA PRO A 18 12.14 -8.18 3.28
C PRO A 18 11.14 -7.55 2.29
N ALA A 19 9.85 -7.91 2.35
CA ALA A 19 8.82 -7.33 1.50
C ALA A 19 8.66 -5.81 1.71
N MET A 20 8.74 -5.35 2.97
CA MET A 20 8.70 -3.92 3.31
C MET A 20 9.93 -3.20 2.74
N TYR A 21 11.12 -3.79 2.89
CA TYR A 21 12.35 -3.23 2.33
C TYR A 21 12.29 -3.15 0.79
N LYS A 22 11.89 -4.23 0.12
CA LYS A 22 11.69 -4.27 -1.34
C LYS A 22 10.69 -3.20 -1.80
N ALA A 23 9.61 -2.96 -1.06
CA ALA A 23 8.62 -1.94 -1.40
C ALA A 23 9.19 -0.53 -1.39
N HIS A 24 10.10 -0.19 -0.47
CA HIS A 24 10.74 1.14 -0.40
C HIS A 24 11.52 1.49 -1.66
N PHE A 25 12.02 0.50 -2.39
CA PHE A 25 12.67 0.70 -3.68
C PHE A 25 11.70 0.48 -4.84
N GLY A 26 11.06 -0.68 -4.91
CA GLY A 26 10.22 -1.09 -6.03
C GLY A 26 9.05 -0.13 -6.32
N VAL A 27 8.42 0.43 -5.27
CA VAL A 27 7.30 1.36 -5.45
C VAL A 27 7.77 2.68 -6.09
N PRO A 28 8.75 3.42 -5.54
CA PRO A 28 9.31 4.58 -6.24
C PRO A 28 9.86 4.27 -7.63
N MET A 29 10.55 3.14 -7.81
CA MET A 29 11.12 2.73 -9.11
C MET A 29 10.07 2.49 -10.19
N SER A 30 8.84 2.14 -9.79
CA SER A 30 7.68 2.03 -10.69
C SER A 30 7.03 3.39 -11.05
N GLY A 31 7.44 4.47 -10.39
CA GLY A 31 6.86 5.81 -10.50
C GLY A 31 5.66 6.04 -9.57
N ALA A 32 5.47 5.19 -8.57
CA ALA A 32 4.42 5.28 -7.56
C ALA A 32 4.95 5.86 -6.25
N VAL A 33 4.04 6.34 -5.39
CA VAL A 33 4.38 6.92 -4.07
C VAL A 33 4.19 5.88 -2.99
N ILE A 34 5.24 5.57 -2.23
CA ILE A 34 5.11 4.70 -1.07
C ILE A 34 4.52 5.46 0.12
N ASN A 35 3.54 4.85 0.79
CA ASN A 35 3.00 5.33 2.06
C ASN A 35 3.09 4.21 3.10
N ALA A 36 4.21 4.20 3.82
CA ALA A 36 4.45 3.24 4.88
C ALA A 36 3.52 3.52 6.07
N ILE A 37 2.85 2.46 6.55
CA ILE A 37 2.19 2.37 7.85
C ILE A 37 0.84 3.13 7.96
N ASN A 38 0.30 3.75 6.89
CA ASN A 38 -0.96 4.50 7.00
C ASN A 38 -2.17 3.92 6.23
N ILE A 39 -3.13 3.40 7.01
CA ILE A 39 -4.48 2.98 6.55
C ILE A 39 -5.55 4.08 6.65
N ARG A 40 -5.34 5.07 7.52
CA ARG A 40 -6.36 6.07 7.91
C ARG A 40 -6.61 7.10 6.82
N HIS A 41 -5.61 7.38 5.98
CA HIS A 41 -5.62 8.55 5.09
C HIS A 41 -5.21 8.28 3.65
N SER A 42 -4.94 7.03 3.26
CA SER A 42 -4.51 6.74 1.92
C SER A 42 -5.71 6.62 0.96
N ARG A 43 -5.76 7.51 -0.05
CA ARG A 43 -6.45 7.22 -1.32
C ARG A 43 -5.61 6.20 -2.12
N SER A 44 -5.13 5.16 -1.44
CA SER A 44 -4.25 4.17 -2.05
C SER A 44 -4.99 3.45 -3.16
N SER A 45 -4.29 3.25 -4.26
CA SER A 45 -4.78 2.39 -5.34
C SER A 45 -4.41 0.94 -5.06
N VAL A 46 -3.33 0.72 -4.29
CA VAL A 46 -2.80 -0.58 -3.91
C VAL A 46 -2.45 -0.57 -2.43
N MET A 47 -2.74 -1.67 -1.76
CA MET A 47 -2.46 -1.88 -0.35
C MET A 47 -1.72 -3.20 -0.17
N MET A 48 -0.44 -3.10 0.15
CA MET A 48 0.38 -4.24 0.57
C MET A 48 0.19 -4.43 2.08
N VAL A 49 -0.20 -5.62 2.50
CA VAL A 49 -0.53 -5.89 3.90
C VAL A 49 -0.01 -7.25 4.32
N ASP A 50 0.68 -7.30 5.44
CA ASP A 50 0.99 -8.55 6.12
C ASP A 50 -0.30 -9.29 6.45
N GLN A 51 -0.32 -10.61 6.24
CA GLN A 51 -1.52 -11.41 6.47
C GLN A 51 -2.11 -11.21 7.88
N GLU A 52 -1.30 -11.05 8.93
CA GLU A 52 -1.80 -10.87 10.29
C GLU A 52 -2.59 -9.57 10.46
N PHE A 53 -2.27 -8.55 9.66
CA PHE A 53 -2.95 -7.25 9.68
C PHE A 53 -4.07 -7.13 8.64
N PHE A 54 -4.36 -8.17 7.85
CA PHE A 54 -5.35 -8.12 6.78
C PHE A 54 -6.75 -7.75 7.29
N THR A 55 -7.22 -8.41 8.34
CA THR A 55 -8.56 -8.16 8.92
C THR A 55 -8.66 -6.73 9.45
N LEU A 56 -7.62 -6.25 10.14
CA LEU A 56 -7.55 -4.89 10.65
C LEU A 56 -7.59 -3.85 9.51
N ALA A 57 -6.87 -4.11 8.42
CA ALA A 57 -6.90 -3.28 7.23
C ALA A 57 -8.29 -3.26 6.58
N GLU A 58 -8.96 -4.41 6.48
CA GLU A 58 -10.32 -4.54 5.95
C GLU A 58 -11.33 -3.73 6.79
N GLU A 59 -11.26 -3.84 8.11
CA GLU A 59 -12.12 -3.10 9.05
C GLU A 59 -11.90 -1.58 8.96
N ALA A 60 -10.64 -1.15 8.89
CA ALA A 60 -10.32 0.26 8.72
C ALA A 60 -10.89 0.83 7.42
N LEU A 61 -10.81 0.08 6.31
CA LEU A 61 -11.41 0.51 5.04
C LEU A 61 -12.95 0.54 5.10
N LYS A 62 -13.59 -0.37 5.83
CA LYS A 62 -15.06 -0.33 6.06
C LYS A 62 -15.45 0.98 6.75
N ILE A 63 -14.74 1.37 7.80
CA ILE A 63 -14.96 2.64 8.51
C ILE A 63 -14.79 3.85 7.58
N ILE A 64 -13.74 3.85 6.75
CA ILE A 64 -13.49 4.93 5.79
C ILE A 64 -14.59 5.00 4.73
N LYS A 65 -15.02 3.85 4.20
CA LYS A 65 -16.10 3.74 3.21
C LYS A 65 -17.41 4.31 3.76
N GLU A 66 -17.77 3.97 5.00
CA GLU A 66 -18.97 4.50 5.66
C GLU A 66 -18.89 6.01 5.87
N LYS A 67 -17.73 6.51 6.33
CA LYS A 67 -17.50 7.95 6.52
C LYS A 67 -17.61 8.73 5.20
N LYS A 68 -17.07 8.18 4.11
CA LYS A 68 -17.15 8.77 2.76
C LYS A 68 -18.57 8.73 2.19
N LYS A 69 -19.32 7.65 2.44
CA LYS A 69 -20.74 7.55 2.05
C LYS A 69 -21.56 8.66 2.72
N LYS A 70 -21.33 8.94 4.00
CA LYS A 70 -21.99 10.04 4.74
C LYS A 70 -21.65 11.42 4.17
N SER A 71 -20.42 11.64 3.71
CA SER A 71 -19.98 12.92 3.11
C SER A 71 -20.23 13.03 1.60
N LYS A 72 -21.02 12.12 0.99
CA LYS A 72 -21.26 12.03 -0.47
C LYS A 72 -19.98 11.95 -1.30
N GLY A 73 -18.88 11.49 -0.71
CA GLY A 73 -17.61 11.30 -1.40
C GLY A 73 -17.56 9.94 -2.11
N ASN A 74 -16.86 9.87 -3.24
CA ASN A 74 -16.54 8.60 -3.88
C ASN A 74 -15.46 7.84 -3.08
N PHE A 75 -15.62 6.52 -2.96
CA PHE A 75 -14.65 5.63 -2.34
C PHE A 75 -14.35 4.47 -3.29
N THR A 76 -13.08 4.31 -3.63
CA THR A 76 -12.58 3.21 -4.44
C THR A 76 -11.77 2.30 -3.53
N SER A 77 -12.11 1.01 -3.50
CA SER A 77 -11.36 0.03 -2.72
C SER A 77 -9.98 -0.18 -3.37
N PRO A 78 -8.89 -0.18 -2.59
CA PRO A 78 -7.57 -0.53 -3.11
C PRO A 78 -7.53 -2.00 -3.53
N ILE A 79 -6.60 -2.31 -4.43
CA ILE A 79 -6.18 -3.70 -4.69
C ILE A 79 -5.36 -4.16 -3.49
N PHE A 80 -5.68 -5.33 -2.94
CA PHE A 80 -4.92 -5.93 -1.86
C PHE A 80 -3.83 -6.85 -2.38
N ILE A 81 -2.62 -6.64 -1.88
CA ILE A 81 -1.50 -7.57 -2.02
C ILE A 81 -1.19 -8.08 -0.60
N VAL A 82 -1.44 -9.36 -0.36
CA VAL A 82 -1.20 -9.97 0.96
C VAL A 82 0.20 -10.58 1.00
N ILE A 83 0.98 -10.22 2.02
CA ILE A 83 2.31 -10.75 2.26
C ILE A 83 2.15 -11.99 3.14
N THR A 84 2.57 -13.13 2.60
CA THR A 84 2.52 -14.43 3.27
C THR A 84 3.76 -14.62 4.16
N ASP A 85 3.55 -15.20 5.33
CA ASP A 85 4.56 -15.73 6.25
C ASP A 85 4.16 -17.16 6.64
N GLU A 86 5.08 -18.11 6.48
CA GLU A 86 4.84 -19.52 6.79
C GLU A 86 4.61 -19.77 8.30
N ASN A 87 4.99 -18.82 9.15
CA ASN A 87 4.85 -18.92 10.61
C ASN A 87 3.49 -18.44 11.13
N CYS A 88 2.64 -17.81 10.32
CA CYS A 88 1.31 -17.38 10.77
C CYS A 88 0.22 -18.40 10.45
N ASP A 89 -0.98 -18.16 10.99
CA ASP A 89 -2.14 -19.02 10.74
C ASP A 89 -2.53 -19.00 9.24
N PRO A 90 -2.50 -20.15 8.54
CA PRO A 90 -2.87 -20.24 7.12
C PRO A 90 -4.32 -19.84 6.86
N LYS A 91 -5.20 -19.86 7.86
CA LYS A 91 -6.60 -19.41 7.71
C LYS A 91 -6.69 -17.94 7.33
N THR A 92 -5.79 -17.11 7.85
CA THR A 92 -5.81 -15.66 7.57
C THR A 92 -5.44 -15.39 6.12
N LEU A 93 -4.44 -16.10 5.60
CA LEU A 93 -4.09 -16.09 4.17
C LEU A 93 -5.27 -16.56 3.30
N GLN A 94 -5.85 -17.72 3.62
CA GLN A 94 -6.98 -18.27 2.87
C GLN A 94 -8.17 -17.30 2.85
N TYR A 95 -8.46 -16.65 3.98
CA TYR A 95 -9.47 -15.61 4.07
C TYR A 95 -9.14 -14.42 3.15
N ALA A 96 -7.92 -13.90 3.20
CA ALA A 96 -7.48 -12.79 2.37
C ALA A 96 -7.62 -13.11 0.86
N LEU A 97 -7.14 -14.28 0.45
CA LEU A 97 -7.26 -14.76 -0.93
C LEU A 97 -8.73 -14.96 -1.34
N GLY A 98 -9.57 -15.50 -0.44
CA GLY A 98 -11.02 -15.63 -0.65
C GLY A 98 -11.76 -14.29 -0.79
N LYS A 99 -11.16 -13.18 -0.30
CA LYS A 99 -11.64 -11.80 -0.52
C LYS A 99 -11.10 -11.17 -1.80
N GLY A 100 -10.32 -11.90 -2.60
CA GLY A 100 -9.73 -11.41 -3.85
C GLY A 100 -8.41 -10.65 -3.66
N ALA A 101 -7.72 -10.83 -2.52
CA ALA A 101 -6.34 -10.38 -2.41
C ALA A 101 -5.42 -11.19 -3.32
N ILE A 102 -4.33 -10.58 -3.77
CA ILE A 102 -3.28 -11.23 -4.55
C ILE A 102 -2.13 -11.55 -3.61
N GLU A 103 -1.62 -12.78 -3.65
CA GLU A 103 -0.44 -13.17 -2.87
C GLU A 103 0.82 -12.43 -3.37
N TYR A 104 1.67 -11.96 -2.44
CA TYR A 104 2.82 -11.12 -2.76
C TYR A 104 3.83 -11.77 -3.71
N GLU A 105 4.23 -13.03 -3.47
CA GLU A 105 5.22 -13.69 -4.32
C GLU A 105 4.65 -13.98 -5.72
N LYS A 106 3.37 -14.37 -5.80
CA LYS A 106 2.65 -14.50 -7.09
C LYS A 106 2.54 -13.18 -7.83
N PHE A 107 2.37 -12.07 -7.10
CA PHE A 107 2.38 -10.74 -7.69
C PHE A 107 3.76 -10.38 -8.28
N LEU A 108 4.85 -10.73 -7.58
CA LEU A 108 6.22 -10.53 -8.07
C LEU A 108 6.53 -11.39 -9.31
N GLU A 109 6.09 -12.65 -9.33
CA GLU A 109 6.24 -13.55 -10.48
C GLU A 109 5.58 -12.98 -11.76
N ALA A 110 4.49 -12.23 -11.61
CA ALA A 110 3.81 -11.57 -12.71
C ALA A 110 4.48 -10.24 -13.15
N GLY A 111 5.62 -9.89 -12.55
CA GLY A 111 6.44 -8.74 -12.91
C GLY A 111 7.23 -8.96 -14.20
N ASP A 112 7.65 -7.85 -14.82
CA ASP A 112 8.56 -7.89 -15.96
C ASP A 112 10.01 -7.76 -15.44
N PRO A 113 10.87 -8.78 -15.62
CA PRO A 113 12.26 -8.73 -15.17
C PRO A 113 13.09 -7.68 -15.93
N ASP A 114 12.69 -7.35 -17.16
CA ASP A 114 13.34 -6.36 -18.01
C ASP A 114 12.73 -4.95 -17.85
N PHE A 115 11.90 -4.76 -16.82
CA PHE A 115 11.25 -3.48 -16.56
C PHE A 115 12.29 -2.37 -16.41
N THR A 116 12.29 -1.45 -17.38
CA THR A 116 13.14 -0.27 -17.30
C THR A 116 12.58 0.67 -16.24
N TRP A 117 13.35 0.87 -15.17
CA TRP A 117 12.96 1.73 -14.05
C TRP A 117 12.55 3.13 -14.55
N LYS A 118 11.55 3.74 -13.92
CA LYS A 118 11.16 5.12 -14.25
C LYS A 118 11.94 6.07 -13.35
N ARG A 119 13.14 6.48 -13.79
CA ARG A 119 13.89 7.53 -13.10
C ARG A 119 13.01 8.76 -12.96
N SER A 120 12.99 9.37 -11.77
CA SER A 120 12.34 10.67 -11.64
C SER A 120 12.98 11.66 -12.61
N LYS A 121 12.16 12.31 -13.43
CA LYS A 121 12.62 13.35 -14.37
C LYS A 121 12.80 14.70 -13.68
N ASP A 122 12.32 14.83 -12.46
CA ASP A 122 12.27 16.06 -11.69
C ASP A 122 12.40 15.75 -10.19
N GLU A 123 13.31 16.45 -9.52
CA GLU A 123 13.57 16.32 -8.07
C GLU A 123 12.31 16.63 -7.24
N TRP A 124 11.31 17.31 -7.83
CA TRP A 124 10.03 17.60 -7.18
C TRP A 124 8.97 16.50 -7.30
N HIS A 125 9.25 15.35 -7.93
CA HIS A 125 8.30 14.23 -7.88
C HIS A 125 8.28 13.58 -6.50
N SER A 126 7.07 13.45 -5.93
CA SER A 126 6.90 12.74 -4.66
C SER A 126 7.23 11.27 -4.82
N ILE A 127 8.08 10.77 -3.94
CA ILE A 127 8.47 9.35 -3.88
C ILE A 127 7.90 8.66 -2.64
N ALA A 128 7.68 9.42 -1.56
CA ALA A 128 7.15 8.89 -0.32
C ALA A 128 6.19 9.88 0.35
N LEU A 129 5.23 9.30 1.08
CA LEU A 129 4.31 10.01 1.95
C LEU A 129 4.38 9.35 3.34
N GLY A 130 4.90 10.09 4.32
CA GLY A 130 4.89 9.69 5.72
C GLY A 130 3.81 10.45 6.49
N TYR A 131 3.42 9.95 7.66
CA TYR A 131 2.58 10.71 8.58
C TYR A 131 3.25 10.85 9.93
N THR A 132 3.26 12.08 10.45
CA THR A 132 3.79 12.38 11.78
C THR A 132 2.66 12.70 12.75
N SER A 133 2.80 12.23 14.00
CA SER A 133 1.92 12.61 15.09
C SER A 133 2.21 14.06 15.48
N GLY A 134 1.39 15.00 15.01
CA GLY A 134 1.45 16.38 15.48
C GLY A 134 1.06 16.44 16.96
N THR A 135 1.68 17.33 17.73
CA THR A 135 1.44 17.49 19.17
C THR A 135 0.07 18.11 19.51
N THR A 136 -0.66 18.64 18.53
CA THR A 136 -1.88 19.44 18.78
C THR A 136 -3.07 19.14 17.86
N SER A 137 -3.00 18.20 16.91
CA SER A 137 -4.09 17.96 15.93
C SER A 137 -3.94 16.66 15.12
N SER A 138 -4.84 16.48 14.14
CA SER A 138 -4.84 15.40 13.13
C SER A 138 -3.43 15.14 12.53
N PRO A 139 -3.12 13.89 12.13
CA PRO A 139 -1.81 13.52 11.58
C PRO A 139 -1.42 14.40 10.39
N LYS A 140 -0.17 14.86 10.35
CA LYS A 140 0.36 15.67 9.24
C LYS A 140 1.02 14.76 8.21
N GLY A 141 0.61 14.87 6.95
CA GLY A 141 1.23 14.17 5.83
C GLY A 141 2.53 14.87 5.42
N VAL A 142 3.66 14.21 5.59
CA VAL A 142 4.98 14.65 5.13
C VAL A 142 5.21 14.05 3.76
N VAL A 143 5.23 14.89 2.74
CA VAL A 143 5.55 14.49 1.36
C VAL A 143 7.06 14.64 1.17
N LEU A 144 7.70 13.57 0.68
CA LEU A 144 9.12 13.56 0.35
C LEU A 144 9.29 13.42 -1.15
N HIS A 145 10.23 14.18 -1.70
CA HIS A 145 10.58 14.17 -3.11
C HIS A 145 11.98 13.54 -3.30
N HIS A 146 12.39 13.36 -4.56
CA HIS A 146 13.63 12.66 -4.93
C HIS A 146 14.87 13.54 -4.70
#